data_AF-A0A9X2FZ15-F1
#
_entry.id   AF-A0A9X2FZ15-F1
#
_cell.length_a   1.000
_cell.length_b   1.000
_cell.length_c   1.000
_cell.angle_alpha   90.00
_cell.angle_beta   90.00
_cell.angle_gamma   90.00
#
_symmetry.space_group_name_H-M   'P 1'
#
loop_
_entity.id
_entity.type
_entity.pdbx_description
1 polymer ?
#
loop_
_entity_poly.entity_id
_entity_poly.type
_entity_poly.pdbx_seq_one_letter_code
_entity_poly.pdbx_strand_id
1 'polypeptide(L)'
;AGALTAAAVDLENRGTAGAEGDGANATDGGAPWITTAADPGEAVTFPMRIENLGPTADSYNLSLATPLPAGWLVEFRLADGTIVSNTGTLPSGTAREIDVIVTPPAGARAATVPVEIAVTSPVSGQGDQIHNAIAVNAVADLSITADQTVQAAPGGTVDILHTLTNEGNVDITAGAIGVTGLSAFSGAIYHDANGDGRLDATDPLVTDIADITGGLAAGETLSLIHHVQVSGVAGQTEAATLTIGSSLNGGALSDADTSDNSLVDRITVVSGDVVLVKTQAVDPGCTGTPGSYGKTRQDVSPGQCIRYRITASNSGADPVSDVVVQDIVPAYTALETCGTACAAAVTPAGSSSVDITAAPNIRSTHGTLAPGGVATLEFTVRVDD
;
A
#
# COMPACT_ATOMS: atom_id res chain seq x y z
N ALA A 1 -65.35 44.00 -0.38
CA ALA A 1 -64.20 43.64 0.47
C ALA A 1 -63.19 42.97 -0.44
N GLY A 2 -62.06 43.63 -0.74
CA GLY A 2 -61.00 43.01 -1.52
C GLY A 2 -60.33 41.94 -0.66
N ALA A 3 -60.24 40.71 -1.15
CA ALA A 3 -59.50 39.67 -0.46
C ALA A 3 -58.04 40.12 -0.38
N LEU A 4 -57.51 40.25 0.84
CA LEU A 4 -56.06 40.34 1.04
C LEU A 4 -55.48 38.99 0.62
N THR A 5 -54.70 38.96 -0.46
CA THR A 5 -53.83 37.83 -0.77
C THR A 5 -52.84 37.67 0.36
N ALA A 6 -52.75 36.47 0.93
CA ALA A 6 -51.79 36.17 1.98
C ALA A 6 -50.35 36.16 1.42
N ALA A 7 -49.35 36.35 2.28
CA ALA A 7 -47.96 36.09 1.90
C ALA A 7 -47.81 34.62 1.50
N ALA A 8 -47.06 34.36 0.42
CA ALA A 8 -46.83 33.02 -0.11
C ALA A 8 -45.49 33.01 -0.86
N VAL A 9 -44.83 31.87 -0.84
CA VAL A 9 -43.59 31.59 -1.58
C VAL A 9 -43.73 30.25 -2.26
N ASP A 10 -43.10 30.11 -3.41
CA ASP A 10 -43.05 28.88 -4.20
C ASP A 10 -41.58 28.52 -4.44
N LEU A 11 -41.20 27.30 -4.09
CA LEU A 11 -39.88 26.73 -4.29
C LEU A 11 -39.98 25.56 -5.28
N GLU A 12 -39.38 25.75 -6.45
CA GLU A 12 -39.48 24.80 -7.56
C GLU A 12 -38.10 24.41 -8.09
N ASN A 13 -37.95 23.15 -8.48
CA ASN A 13 -36.84 22.68 -9.30
C ASN A 13 -36.88 23.34 -10.68
N ARG A 14 -35.71 23.56 -11.27
CA ARG A 14 -35.56 23.97 -12.67
C ARG A 14 -34.92 22.87 -13.52
N GLY A 15 -35.04 23.02 -14.83
CA GLY A 15 -34.24 22.25 -15.79
C GLY A 15 -34.77 20.87 -16.14
N THR A 16 -35.76 20.34 -15.41
CA THR A 16 -36.41 19.06 -15.72
C THR A 16 -37.91 19.26 -15.87
N ALA A 17 -38.40 19.23 -17.12
CA ALA A 17 -39.81 19.44 -17.42
C ALA A 17 -40.70 18.35 -16.78
N GLY A 18 -41.71 18.75 -16.02
CA GLY A 18 -42.62 17.86 -15.29
C GLY A 18 -42.11 17.39 -13.92
N ALA A 19 -40.95 17.88 -13.47
CA ALA A 19 -40.38 17.60 -12.15
C ALA A 19 -40.06 18.88 -11.37
N GLU A 20 -40.67 20.00 -11.76
CA GLU A 20 -40.50 21.31 -11.14
C GLU A 20 -40.97 21.29 -9.68
N GLY A 21 -42.00 20.51 -9.36
CA GLY A 21 -42.77 20.69 -8.15
C GLY A 21 -43.70 21.90 -8.27
N ASP A 22 -44.93 21.78 -7.77
CA ASP A 22 -45.88 22.88 -7.79
C ASP A 22 -46.59 23.11 -6.45
N GLY A 23 -46.58 24.38 -6.03
CA GLY A 23 -47.25 24.81 -4.81
C GLY A 23 -46.74 24.11 -3.55
N ALA A 24 -47.61 23.93 -2.56
CA ALA A 24 -47.22 23.44 -1.24
C ALA A 24 -46.88 21.93 -1.16
N ASN A 25 -46.72 21.24 -2.30
CA ASN A 25 -46.47 19.81 -2.34
C ASN A 25 -44.96 19.51 -2.38
N ALA A 26 -44.40 19.24 -1.21
CA ALA A 26 -42.96 18.99 -1.10
C ALA A 26 -42.48 17.70 -1.81
N THR A 27 -43.39 16.76 -2.16
CA THR A 27 -43.07 15.46 -2.77
C THR A 27 -43.94 15.18 -4.00
N ASP A 28 -43.44 14.39 -4.95
CA ASP A 28 -44.21 13.83 -6.07
C ASP A 28 -44.94 12.56 -5.63
N GLY A 29 -46.16 12.70 -5.11
CA GLY A 29 -46.96 11.55 -4.67
C GLY A 29 -46.32 10.71 -3.55
N GLY A 30 -45.46 11.32 -2.74
CA GLY A 30 -44.67 10.67 -1.68
C GLY A 30 -43.25 10.26 -2.08
N ALA A 31 -42.87 10.41 -3.36
CA ALA A 31 -41.51 10.22 -3.86
C ALA A 31 -40.75 11.56 -3.97
N PRO A 32 -39.40 11.53 -4.06
CA PRO A 32 -38.63 12.71 -4.43
C PRO A 32 -38.99 13.19 -5.84
N TRP A 33 -39.06 14.51 -6.05
CA TRP A 33 -39.31 15.11 -7.36
C TRP A 33 -38.18 14.81 -8.35
N ILE A 34 -36.93 14.91 -7.91
CA ILE A 34 -35.75 14.56 -8.71
C ILE A 34 -34.87 13.61 -7.91
N THR A 35 -34.44 12.51 -8.53
CA THR A 35 -33.36 11.65 -8.03
C THR A 35 -32.22 11.65 -9.03
N THR A 36 -31.04 12.10 -8.61
CA THR A 36 -29.84 12.15 -9.46
C THR A 36 -28.79 11.18 -8.95
N ALA A 37 -28.16 10.42 -9.86
CA ALA A 37 -27.07 9.53 -9.51
C ALA A 37 -25.75 10.29 -9.32
N ALA A 38 -24.92 9.85 -8.37
CA ALA A 38 -23.59 10.40 -8.13
C ALA A 38 -22.63 9.32 -7.65
N ASP A 39 -21.38 9.37 -8.10
CA ASP A 39 -20.32 8.59 -7.49
C ASP A 39 -19.92 9.20 -6.13
N PRO A 40 -19.38 8.42 -5.18
CA PRO A 40 -18.85 8.96 -3.94
C PRO A 40 -17.86 10.09 -4.17
N GLY A 41 -18.01 11.22 -3.48
CA GLY A 41 -17.16 12.40 -3.66
C GLY A 41 -17.57 13.34 -4.79
N GLU A 42 -18.45 12.92 -5.71
CA GLU A 42 -18.85 13.74 -6.86
C GLU A 42 -20.07 14.62 -6.55
N ALA A 43 -19.97 15.92 -6.85
CA ALA A 43 -21.01 16.88 -6.53
C ALA A 43 -22.20 16.80 -7.50
N VAL A 44 -23.41 16.94 -6.96
CA VAL A 44 -24.67 17.07 -7.70
C VAL A 44 -25.23 18.47 -7.52
N THR A 45 -25.74 19.05 -8.60
CA THR A 45 -26.41 20.36 -8.57
C THR A 45 -27.91 20.21 -8.83
N PHE A 46 -28.72 20.74 -7.91
CA PHE A 46 -30.14 20.97 -8.12
C PHE A 46 -30.39 22.46 -8.39
N PRO A 47 -30.67 22.86 -9.64
CA PRO A 47 -31.02 24.25 -9.94
C PRO A 47 -32.47 24.53 -9.47
N MET A 48 -32.67 25.62 -8.73
CA MET A 48 -33.92 25.94 -8.02
C MET A 48 -34.40 27.37 -8.27
N ARG A 49 -35.70 27.58 -8.44
CA ARG A 49 -36.32 28.91 -8.50
C ARG A 49 -37.19 29.14 -7.28
N ILE A 50 -37.06 30.34 -6.70
CA ILE A 50 -37.78 30.77 -5.50
C ILE A 50 -38.59 32.00 -5.88
N GLU A 51 -39.91 31.90 -5.90
CA GLU A 51 -40.81 32.98 -6.30
C GLU A 51 -41.60 33.55 -5.12
N ASN A 52 -41.58 34.88 -4.97
CA ASN A 52 -42.42 35.55 -3.99
C ASN A 52 -43.83 35.79 -4.57
N LEU A 53 -44.79 34.97 -4.17
CA LEU A 53 -46.20 35.08 -4.56
C LEU A 53 -47.01 36.00 -3.62
N GLY A 54 -46.40 36.52 -2.56
CA GLY A 54 -47.00 37.45 -1.62
C GLY A 54 -47.22 38.86 -2.22
N PRO A 55 -48.11 39.67 -1.62
CA PRO A 55 -48.41 41.02 -2.12
C PRO A 55 -47.33 42.07 -1.82
N THR A 56 -46.35 41.74 -0.96
CA THR A 56 -45.29 42.64 -0.51
C THR A 56 -43.91 42.03 -0.76
N ALA A 57 -42.89 42.88 -0.86
CA ALA A 57 -41.51 42.40 -0.93
C ALA A 57 -41.13 41.61 0.34
N ASP A 58 -40.39 40.53 0.16
CA ASP A 58 -39.98 39.61 1.23
C ASP A 58 -38.55 39.12 0.98
N SER A 59 -37.99 38.29 1.86
CA SER A 59 -36.70 37.62 1.70
C SER A 59 -36.79 36.24 2.33
N TYR A 60 -36.06 35.26 1.81
CA TYR A 60 -36.17 33.88 2.28
C TYR A 60 -34.81 33.31 2.63
N ASN A 61 -34.68 32.78 3.85
CA ASN A 61 -33.50 32.03 4.28
C ASN A 61 -33.48 30.67 3.58
N LEU A 62 -32.30 30.23 3.14
CA LEU A 62 -32.07 28.97 2.46
C LEU A 62 -31.56 27.94 3.47
N SER A 63 -32.15 26.75 3.49
CA SER A 63 -31.83 25.73 4.47
C SER A 63 -32.17 24.33 3.95
N LEU A 64 -31.77 23.33 4.72
CA LEU A 64 -32.30 21.97 4.60
C LEU A 64 -33.42 21.78 5.63
N ALA A 65 -34.53 21.16 5.23
CA ALA A 65 -35.60 20.77 6.14
C ALA A 65 -35.10 19.69 7.12
N THR A 66 -34.34 18.74 6.59
CA THR A 66 -33.70 17.66 7.34
C THR A 66 -32.19 17.71 7.11
N PRO A 67 -31.34 17.68 8.16
CA PRO A 67 -29.90 17.63 8.00
C PRO A 67 -29.45 16.43 7.18
N LEU A 68 -28.50 16.64 6.25
CA LEU A 68 -27.85 15.55 5.54
C LEU A 68 -27.03 14.67 6.49
N PRO A 69 -26.73 13.41 6.11
CA PRO A 69 -25.85 12.55 6.88
C PRO A 69 -24.47 13.20 7.12
N ALA A 70 -23.78 12.76 8.18
CA ALA A 70 -22.46 13.27 8.51
C ALA A 70 -21.48 13.12 7.33
N GLY A 71 -20.66 14.15 7.09
CA GLY A 71 -19.67 14.18 6.01
C GLY A 71 -20.18 14.69 4.66
N TRP A 72 -21.50 14.84 4.48
CA TRP A 72 -22.06 15.48 3.30
C TRP A 72 -21.87 17.00 3.36
N LEU A 73 -21.64 17.60 2.19
CA LEU A 73 -21.55 19.04 2.02
C LEU A 73 -22.77 19.55 1.26
N VAL A 74 -23.28 20.72 1.65
CA VAL A 74 -24.32 21.45 0.93
C VAL A 74 -23.94 22.92 0.83
N GLU A 75 -24.09 23.48 -0.36
CA GLU A 75 -23.89 24.89 -0.63
C GLU A 75 -25.02 25.43 -1.49
N PHE A 76 -25.53 26.60 -1.12
CA PHE A 76 -26.47 27.34 -1.95
C PHE A 76 -25.69 28.43 -2.68
N ARG A 77 -25.70 28.41 -4.00
CA ARG A 77 -24.91 29.32 -4.84
C ARG A 77 -25.78 30.08 -5.83
N LEU A 78 -25.33 31.28 -6.17
CA LEU A 78 -25.84 32.00 -7.34
C LEU A 78 -25.15 31.50 -8.61
N ALA A 79 -25.69 31.90 -9.76
CA ALA A 79 -25.12 31.56 -11.06
C ALA A 79 -23.67 32.06 -11.26
N ASP A 80 -23.22 33.05 -10.48
CA ASP A 80 -21.82 33.52 -10.47
C ASP A 80 -20.91 32.76 -9.50
N GLY A 81 -21.43 31.74 -8.81
CA GLY A 81 -20.73 30.89 -7.85
C GLY A 81 -20.72 31.43 -6.41
N THR A 82 -21.30 32.60 -6.14
CA THR A 82 -21.35 33.18 -4.78
C THR A 82 -22.20 32.32 -3.85
N ILE A 83 -21.62 31.89 -2.72
CA ILE A 83 -22.35 31.18 -1.66
C ILE A 83 -23.27 32.17 -0.93
N VAL A 84 -24.53 31.80 -0.78
CA VAL A 84 -25.58 32.60 -0.14
C VAL A 84 -26.35 31.77 0.88
N SER A 85 -26.94 32.42 1.88
CA SER A 85 -27.85 31.79 2.85
C SER A 85 -29.25 32.41 2.81
N ASN A 86 -29.47 33.37 1.92
CA ASN A 86 -30.73 34.10 1.79
C ASN A 86 -30.90 34.61 0.35
N THR A 87 -32.14 34.74 -0.10
CA THR A 87 -32.48 35.27 -1.44
C THR A 87 -32.16 36.74 -1.63
N GLY A 88 -31.96 37.50 -0.56
CA GLY A 88 -32.13 38.94 -0.55
C GLY A 88 -33.60 39.33 -0.70
N THR A 89 -33.86 40.63 -0.82
CA THR A 89 -35.22 41.14 -1.03
C THR A 89 -35.74 40.77 -2.41
N LEU A 90 -36.86 40.06 -2.45
CA LEU A 90 -37.66 39.71 -3.61
C LEU A 90 -38.95 40.52 -3.63
N PRO A 91 -39.15 41.46 -4.58
CA PRO A 91 -40.45 42.09 -4.83
C PRO A 91 -41.56 41.08 -5.11
N SER A 92 -42.81 41.51 -4.95
CA SER A 92 -44.00 40.70 -5.29
C SER A 92 -43.97 40.26 -6.76
N GLY A 93 -44.23 38.98 -7.01
CA GLY A 93 -44.24 38.36 -8.34
C GLY A 93 -42.87 38.22 -8.99
N THR A 94 -41.78 38.38 -8.23
CA THR A 94 -40.41 38.17 -8.73
C THR A 94 -39.81 36.91 -8.13
N ALA A 95 -38.87 36.33 -8.86
CA ALA A 95 -38.19 35.11 -8.48
C ALA A 95 -36.67 35.28 -8.45
N ARG A 96 -36.01 34.41 -7.69
CA ARG A 96 -34.55 34.25 -7.71
C ARG A 96 -34.17 32.82 -7.99
N GLU A 97 -33.13 32.69 -8.79
CA GLU A 97 -32.50 31.42 -9.11
C GLU A 97 -31.34 31.14 -8.16
N ILE A 98 -31.28 29.91 -7.64
CA ILE A 98 -30.24 29.38 -6.76
C ILE A 98 -29.87 27.98 -7.25
N ASP A 99 -28.59 27.64 -7.19
CA ASP A 99 -28.10 26.28 -7.37
C ASP A 99 -27.80 25.67 -6.00
N VAL A 100 -28.40 24.52 -5.71
CA VAL A 100 -28.12 23.74 -4.50
C VAL A 100 -27.13 22.66 -4.88
N ILE A 101 -25.88 22.84 -4.47
CA ILE A 101 -24.80 21.89 -4.72
C ILE A 101 -24.66 21.00 -3.50
N VAL A 102 -24.76 19.69 -3.70
CA VAL A 102 -24.66 18.69 -2.65
C VAL A 102 -23.59 17.68 -3.03
N THR A 103 -22.66 17.42 -2.12
CA THR A 103 -21.53 16.50 -2.35
C THR A 103 -21.57 15.36 -1.32
N PRO A 104 -21.75 14.10 -1.75
CA PRO A 104 -21.51 12.94 -0.90
C PRO A 104 -20.03 12.88 -0.51
N PRO A 105 -19.68 12.40 0.69
CA PRO A 105 -18.29 12.13 1.03
C PRO A 105 -17.67 11.07 0.11
N ALA A 106 -16.35 11.09 -0.07
CA ALA A 106 -15.62 10.16 -0.96
C ALA A 106 -15.80 8.66 -0.62
N GLY A 107 -16.17 8.34 0.63
CA GLY A 107 -16.51 6.97 1.06
C GLY A 107 -18.00 6.75 1.31
N ALA A 108 -18.87 7.58 0.74
CA ALA A 108 -20.32 7.44 0.92
C ALA A 108 -20.79 6.06 0.46
N ARG A 109 -21.43 5.30 1.37
CA ARG A 109 -22.02 4.00 1.03
C ARG A 109 -23.12 4.16 -0.02
N ALA A 110 -23.23 3.19 -0.92
CA ALA A 110 -24.29 3.15 -1.91
C ALA A 110 -25.67 3.18 -1.24
N ALA A 111 -26.42 4.25 -1.49
CA ALA A 111 -27.73 4.50 -0.89
C ALA A 111 -28.44 5.65 -1.61
N THR A 112 -29.76 5.70 -1.50
CA THR A 112 -30.54 6.90 -1.88
C THR A 112 -30.72 7.79 -0.66
N VAL A 113 -30.16 9.00 -0.70
CA VAL A 113 -30.22 9.99 0.38
C VAL A 113 -31.16 11.12 -0.02
N PRO A 114 -32.20 11.42 0.79
CA PRO A 114 -33.08 12.55 0.52
C PRO A 114 -32.35 13.88 0.73
N VAL A 115 -32.64 14.83 -0.15
CA VAL A 115 -32.17 16.22 -0.10
C VAL A 115 -33.42 17.10 -0.04
N GLU A 116 -33.80 17.47 1.19
CA GLU A 116 -35.01 18.25 1.44
C GLU A 116 -34.64 19.72 1.60
N ILE A 117 -34.90 20.53 0.57
CA ILE A 117 -34.58 21.95 0.57
C ILE A 117 -35.77 22.72 1.14
N ALA A 118 -35.49 23.70 2.01
CA ALA A 118 -36.49 24.55 2.63
C ALA A 118 -36.12 26.03 2.50
N VAL A 119 -37.14 26.84 2.23
CA VAL A 119 -37.06 28.30 2.32
C VAL A 119 -38.01 28.83 3.39
N THR A 120 -37.58 29.84 4.14
CA THR A 120 -38.45 30.47 5.15
C THR A 120 -38.15 31.96 5.27
N SER A 121 -39.20 32.77 5.23
CA SER A 121 -39.09 34.21 5.44
C SER A 121 -38.92 34.55 6.93
N PRO A 122 -37.89 35.32 7.31
CA PRO A 122 -37.79 35.87 8.66
C PRO A 122 -38.76 37.04 8.89
N VAL A 123 -39.42 37.55 7.84
CA VAL A 123 -40.32 38.72 7.89
C VAL A 123 -41.77 38.28 8.03
N SER A 124 -42.23 37.38 7.14
CA SER A 124 -43.62 36.91 7.11
C SER A 124 -43.81 35.57 7.81
N GLY A 125 -42.74 34.81 8.05
CA GLY A 125 -42.81 33.44 8.58
C GLY A 125 -43.26 32.40 7.56
N GLN A 126 -43.58 32.81 6.33
CA GLN A 126 -43.98 31.90 5.27
C GLN A 126 -42.78 31.12 4.74
N GLY A 127 -43.00 29.88 4.36
CA GLY A 127 -41.97 29.01 3.82
C GLY A 127 -42.55 27.98 2.89
N ASP A 128 -41.64 27.33 2.18
CA ASP A 128 -41.94 26.24 1.27
C ASP A 128 -40.78 25.24 1.26
N GLN A 129 -41.05 24.01 0.84
CA GLN A 129 -40.11 22.89 0.88
C GLN A 129 -40.26 22.00 -0.35
N ILE A 130 -39.16 21.41 -0.78
CA ILE A 130 -39.13 20.45 -1.89
C ILE A 130 -38.16 19.30 -1.61
N HIS A 131 -38.57 18.09 -1.96
CA HIS A 131 -37.85 16.86 -1.70
C HIS A 131 -37.22 16.36 -2.99
N ASN A 132 -35.90 16.38 -3.04
CA ASN A 132 -35.08 15.71 -4.04
C ASN A 132 -34.31 14.55 -3.38
N ALA A 133 -33.53 13.82 -4.16
CA ALA A 133 -32.65 12.78 -3.64
C ALA A 133 -31.39 12.63 -4.49
N ILE A 134 -30.34 12.10 -3.85
CA ILE A 134 -29.13 11.65 -4.51
C ILE A 134 -29.04 10.14 -4.34
N ALA A 135 -28.91 9.41 -5.45
CA ALA A 135 -28.59 7.99 -5.46
C ALA A 135 -27.07 7.85 -5.57
N VAL A 136 -26.40 7.52 -4.45
CA VAL A 136 -24.97 7.22 -4.46
C VAL A 136 -24.75 5.89 -5.14
N ASN A 137 -23.97 5.88 -6.23
CA ASN A 137 -23.67 4.70 -7.02
C ASN A 137 -22.88 3.67 -6.20
N ALA A 138 -23.06 2.39 -6.54
CA ALA A 138 -22.21 1.31 -6.04
C ALA A 138 -20.94 1.23 -6.90
N VAL A 139 -19.79 1.42 -6.26
CA VAL A 139 -18.45 1.31 -6.84
C VAL A 139 -17.73 0.19 -6.10
N ALA A 140 -17.37 -0.86 -6.83
CA ALA A 140 -16.59 -1.98 -6.32
C ALA A 140 -15.19 -1.88 -6.93
N ASP A 141 -14.17 -1.91 -6.09
CA ASP A 141 -12.79 -1.68 -6.51
C ASP A 141 -11.84 -2.38 -5.54
N LEU A 142 -11.06 -3.34 -6.04
CA LEU A 142 -10.07 -4.09 -5.27
C LEU A 142 -8.67 -3.83 -5.82
N SER A 143 -7.76 -3.41 -4.96
CA SER A 143 -6.35 -3.23 -5.31
C SER A 143 -5.46 -4.21 -4.55
N ILE A 144 -4.49 -4.81 -5.24
CA ILE A 144 -3.47 -5.64 -4.60
C ILE A 144 -2.09 -5.05 -4.87
N THR A 145 -1.31 -4.82 -3.81
CA THR A 145 -0.07 -4.04 -3.92
C THR A 145 1.21 -4.86 -3.75
N ALA A 146 2.23 -4.42 -4.51
CA ALA A 146 3.67 -4.70 -4.44
C ALA A 146 4.19 -6.00 -5.10
N ASP A 147 4.83 -5.84 -6.25
CA ASP A 147 5.75 -6.84 -6.79
C ASP A 147 6.88 -7.11 -5.79
N GLN A 148 7.19 -8.38 -5.53
CA GLN A 148 8.28 -8.75 -4.65
C GLN A 148 9.33 -9.61 -5.36
N THR A 149 10.59 -9.45 -4.94
CA THR A 149 11.67 -10.35 -5.35
C THR A 149 12.24 -11.00 -4.11
N VAL A 150 12.14 -12.33 -4.05
CA VAL A 150 12.62 -13.11 -2.91
C VAL A 150 13.60 -14.19 -3.38
N GLN A 151 14.40 -14.67 -2.43
CA GLN A 151 15.33 -15.77 -2.66
C GLN A 151 14.94 -16.96 -1.80
N ALA A 152 15.13 -18.15 -2.36
CA ALA A 152 14.87 -19.40 -1.68
C ALA A 152 16.02 -20.38 -1.89
N ALA A 153 16.29 -21.22 -0.91
CA ALA A 153 17.15 -22.38 -1.10
C ALA A 153 16.43 -23.44 -1.97
N PRO A 154 17.17 -24.28 -2.72
CA PRO A 154 16.59 -25.43 -3.39
C PRO A 154 15.83 -26.33 -2.40
N GLY A 155 14.57 -26.67 -2.71
CA GLY A 155 13.70 -27.47 -1.84
C GLY A 155 13.06 -26.70 -0.67
N GLY A 156 13.38 -25.41 -0.52
CA GLY A 156 12.82 -24.56 0.54
C GLY A 156 11.43 -24.03 0.24
N THR A 157 10.87 -23.33 1.21
CA THR A 157 9.62 -22.56 1.08
C THR A 157 9.88 -21.08 1.29
N VAL A 158 9.06 -20.24 0.68
CA VAL A 158 9.03 -18.80 0.94
C VAL A 158 7.59 -18.34 1.15
N ASP A 159 7.41 -17.44 2.10
CA ASP A 159 6.14 -16.78 2.40
C ASP A 159 6.30 -15.31 2.01
N ILE A 160 5.44 -14.85 1.10
CA ILE A 160 5.48 -13.50 0.54
C ILE A 160 4.20 -12.79 0.94
N LEU A 161 4.31 -11.72 1.74
CA LEU A 161 3.16 -11.00 2.30
C LEU A 161 2.69 -9.90 1.35
N HIS A 162 1.39 -9.85 1.10
CA HIS A 162 0.71 -8.87 0.26
C HIS A 162 -0.46 -8.23 0.99
N THR A 163 -0.85 -7.04 0.54
CA THR A 163 -2.03 -6.32 1.05
C THR A 163 -3.07 -6.22 -0.06
N LEU A 164 -4.29 -6.65 0.25
CA LEU A 164 -5.47 -6.46 -0.58
C LEU A 164 -6.36 -5.38 0.07
N THR A 165 -6.78 -4.40 -0.71
CA THR A 165 -7.59 -3.26 -0.26
C THR A 165 -8.90 -3.20 -1.03
N ASN A 166 -10.00 -2.88 -0.35
CA ASN A 166 -11.24 -2.49 -1.01
C ASN A 166 -11.33 -0.97 -1.08
N GLU A 167 -11.03 -0.42 -2.24
CA GLU A 167 -11.06 1.03 -2.53
C GLU A 167 -12.48 1.52 -2.89
N GLY A 168 -13.41 0.59 -3.09
CA GLY A 168 -14.81 0.86 -3.38
C GLY A 168 -15.63 1.30 -2.16
N ASN A 169 -16.91 1.58 -2.40
CA ASN A 169 -17.88 2.01 -1.37
C ASN A 169 -18.90 0.93 -0.99
N VAL A 170 -18.73 -0.29 -1.51
CA VAL A 170 -19.58 -1.46 -1.19
C VAL A 170 -18.73 -2.60 -0.64
N ASP A 171 -19.36 -3.46 0.16
CA ASP A 171 -18.67 -4.65 0.67
C ASP A 171 -18.50 -5.68 -0.45
N ILE A 172 -17.32 -6.29 -0.49
CA ILE A 172 -16.98 -7.35 -1.44
C ILE A 172 -17.07 -8.69 -0.72
N THR A 173 -17.89 -9.58 -1.25
CA THR A 173 -18.24 -10.88 -0.67
C THR A 173 -17.81 -12.06 -1.52
N ALA A 174 -17.44 -11.81 -2.77
CA ALA A 174 -16.89 -12.80 -3.68
C ALA A 174 -16.03 -12.13 -4.76
N GLY A 175 -14.99 -12.82 -5.21
CA GLY A 175 -14.03 -12.37 -6.20
C GLY A 175 -12.86 -13.34 -6.25
N ALA A 176 -12.56 -13.88 -7.44
CA ALA A 176 -11.54 -14.92 -7.57
C ALA A 176 -10.15 -14.40 -7.18
N ILE A 177 -9.39 -15.22 -6.46
CA ILE A 177 -7.99 -14.97 -6.10
C ILE A 177 -7.16 -16.08 -6.73
N GLY A 178 -6.20 -15.72 -7.57
CA GLY A 178 -5.44 -16.67 -8.38
C GLY A 178 -3.93 -16.44 -8.30
N VAL A 179 -3.19 -17.52 -8.53
CA VAL A 179 -1.74 -17.49 -8.79
C VAL A 179 -1.44 -18.30 -10.05
N THR A 180 -0.62 -17.74 -10.93
CA THR A 180 -0.15 -18.40 -12.17
C THR A 180 1.34 -18.15 -12.40
N GLY A 181 1.94 -18.75 -13.43
CA GLY A 181 3.33 -18.46 -13.83
C GLY A 181 4.41 -19.34 -13.19
N LEU A 182 4.04 -20.21 -12.23
CA LEU A 182 4.94 -21.22 -11.65
C LEU A 182 4.89 -22.52 -12.45
N SER A 183 6.06 -23.14 -12.68
CA SER A 183 6.18 -24.39 -13.46
C SER A 183 7.02 -25.46 -12.76
N ALA A 184 8.14 -25.07 -12.17
CA ALA A 184 8.99 -25.89 -11.32
C ALA A 184 8.69 -25.68 -9.83
N PHE A 185 8.01 -24.59 -9.47
CA PHE A 185 7.55 -24.32 -8.12
C PHE A 185 6.04 -24.59 -8.01
N SER A 186 5.52 -24.61 -6.78
CA SER A 186 4.08 -24.66 -6.52
C SER A 186 3.70 -23.61 -5.49
N GLY A 187 2.70 -22.79 -5.80
CA GLY A 187 2.24 -21.69 -4.97
C GLY A 187 0.79 -21.84 -4.54
N ALA A 188 0.47 -21.28 -3.38
CA ALA A 188 -0.89 -21.16 -2.85
C ALA A 188 -1.02 -19.84 -2.06
N ILE A 189 -2.23 -19.32 -1.94
CA ILE A 189 -2.49 -18.04 -1.26
C ILE A 189 -3.30 -18.32 0.01
N TYR A 190 -2.87 -17.74 1.12
CA TYR A 190 -3.52 -17.83 2.42
C TYR A 190 -3.93 -16.44 2.88
N HIS A 191 -5.00 -16.34 3.66
CA HIS A 191 -5.32 -15.10 4.38
C HIS A 191 -4.61 -15.13 5.72
N ASP A 192 -3.76 -14.14 5.99
CA ASP A 192 -3.17 -13.88 7.31
C ASP A 192 -4.26 -13.37 8.25
N ALA A 193 -4.98 -14.29 8.89
CA ALA A 193 -6.18 -13.98 9.64
C ALA A 193 -5.88 -13.35 11.00
N ASN A 194 -4.67 -13.54 11.51
CA ASN A 194 -4.23 -13.03 12.81
C ASN A 194 -3.36 -11.76 12.70
N GLY A 195 -2.89 -11.42 11.49
CA GLY A 195 -2.14 -10.22 11.17
C GLY A 195 -0.70 -10.24 11.68
N ASP A 196 -0.10 -11.41 11.89
CA ASP A 196 1.26 -11.55 12.42
C ASP A 196 2.34 -11.67 11.34
N GLY A 197 1.93 -11.75 10.07
CA GLY A 197 2.80 -11.85 8.90
C GLY A 197 3.49 -13.20 8.73
N ARG A 198 3.01 -14.26 9.39
CA ARG A 198 3.57 -15.61 9.29
C ARG A 198 2.48 -16.62 9.02
N LEU A 199 2.76 -17.55 8.10
CA LEU A 199 1.85 -18.65 7.85
C LEU A 199 1.77 -19.59 9.06
N ASP A 200 0.59 -19.73 9.63
CA ASP A 200 0.30 -20.69 10.69
C ASP A 200 -1.06 -21.39 10.55
N ALA A 201 -1.47 -22.15 11.57
CA ALA A 201 -2.70 -22.95 11.54
C ALA A 201 -4.00 -22.13 11.58
N THR A 202 -3.91 -20.83 11.86
CA THR A 202 -5.03 -19.90 11.87
C THR A 202 -5.30 -19.26 10.51
N ASP A 203 -4.40 -19.46 9.54
CA ASP A 203 -4.49 -18.86 8.21
C ASP A 203 -5.14 -19.82 7.20
N PRO A 204 -6.36 -19.53 6.72
CA PRO A 204 -7.02 -20.37 5.74
C PRO A 204 -6.43 -20.17 4.34
N LEU A 205 -6.37 -21.26 3.58
CA LEU A 205 -6.19 -21.21 2.14
C LEU A 205 -7.36 -20.46 1.49
N VAL A 206 -7.06 -19.54 0.57
CA VAL A 206 -8.08 -18.76 -0.15
C VAL A 206 -7.87 -18.83 -1.66
N THR A 207 -8.99 -18.96 -2.37
CA THR A 207 -9.08 -18.90 -3.84
C THR A 207 -10.18 -17.95 -4.31
N ASP A 208 -10.99 -17.45 -3.39
CA ASP A 208 -12.00 -16.43 -3.61
C ASP A 208 -12.19 -15.60 -2.33
N ILE A 209 -12.60 -14.34 -2.46
CA ILE A 209 -13.00 -13.52 -1.30
C ILE A 209 -14.14 -14.17 -0.50
N ALA A 210 -14.96 -15.01 -1.13
CA ALA A 210 -15.98 -15.80 -0.45
C ALA A 210 -15.43 -16.81 0.58
N ASP A 211 -14.15 -17.19 0.46
CA ASP A 211 -13.46 -18.03 1.45
C ASP A 211 -13.16 -17.25 2.75
N ILE A 212 -13.25 -15.92 2.71
CA ILE A 212 -12.99 -15.01 3.83
C ILE A 212 -14.31 -14.74 4.56
N THR A 213 -14.33 -15.04 5.86
CA THR A 213 -15.56 -14.88 6.66
C THR A 213 -15.96 -13.41 6.72
N GLY A 214 -17.14 -13.09 6.16
CA GLY A 214 -17.65 -11.72 6.10
C GLY A 214 -17.19 -10.91 4.89
N GLY A 215 -16.32 -11.46 4.04
CA GLY A 215 -15.75 -10.76 2.89
C GLY A 215 -14.80 -9.63 3.30
N LEU A 216 -14.71 -8.61 2.45
CA LEU A 216 -13.90 -7.40 2.65
C LEU A 216 -14.81 -6.17 2.59
N ALA A 217 -14.99 -5.49 3.72
CA ALA A 217 -15.85 -4.30 3.79
C ALA A 217 -15.23 -3.11 3.04
N ALA A 218 -16.07 -2.14 2.65
CA ALA A 218 -15.59 -0.94 1.96
C ALA A 218 -14.56 -0.16 2.78
N GLY A 219 -13.44 0.21 2.15
CA GLY A 219 -12.33 0.92 2.78
C GLY A 219 -11.44 0.07 3.68
N GLU A 220 -11.72 -1.22 3.83
CA GLU A 220 -10.90 -2.13 4.65
C GLU A 220 -9.75 -2.76 3.84
N THR A 221 -8.76 -3.24 4.57
CA THR A 221 -7.60 -3.97 4.05
C THR A 221 -7.48 -5.33 4.70
N LEU A 222 -6.99 -6.33 3.96
CA LEU A 222 -6.61 -7.62 4.51
C LEU A 222 -5.22 -8.04 4.02
N SER A 223 -4.59 -8.97 4.73
CA SER A 223 -3.25 -9.48 4.44
C SER A 223 -3.32 -10.87 3.80
N LEU A 224 -2.60 -11.06 2.70
CA LEU A 224 -2.48 -12.33 1.99
C LEU A 224 -1.04 -12.84 2.07
N ILE A 225 -0.86 -14.13 2.27
CA ILE A 225 0.44 -14.80 2.23
C ILE A 225 0.48 -15.69 1.00
N HIS A 226 1.34 -15.35 0.05
CA HIS A 226 1.69 -16.24 -1.04
C HIS A 226 2.80 -17.19 -0.59
N HIS A 227 2.41 -18.44 -0.34
CA HIS A 227 3.31 -19.51 0.07
C HIS A 227 3.78 -20.30 -1.15
N VAL A 228 5.10 -20.34 -1.38
CA VAL A 228 5.71 -21.01 -2.53
C VAL A 228 6.67 -22.10 -2.07
N GLN A 229 6.42 -23.33 -2.50
CA GLN A 229 7.36 -24.44 -2.41
C GLN A 229 8.28 -24.45 -3.64
N VAL A 230 9.58 -24.29 -3.40
CA VAL A 230 10.60 -24.12 -4.44
C VAL A 230 11.28 -25.46 -4.71
N SER A 231 10.91 -26.13 -5.81
CA SER A 231 11.53 -27.42 -6.21
C SER A 231 12.59 -27.28 -7.31
N GLY A 232 13.00 -26.06 -7.64
CA GLY A 232 14.02 -25.81 -8.67
C GLY A 232 15.46 -25.85 -8.17
N VAL A 233 16.40 -25.73 -9.11
CA VAL A 233 17.84 -25.64 -8.85
C VAL A 233 18.33 -24.19 -8.82
N ALA A 234 19.51 -23.97 -8.25
CA ALA A 234 20.13 -22.65 -8.15
C ALA A 234 20.26 -21.92 -9.48
N GLY A 235 20.06 -20.61 -9.45
CA GLY A 235 20.06 -19.74 -10.64
C GLY A 235 18.77 -19.79 -11.44
N GLN A 236 17.83 -20.70 -11.13
CA GLN A 236 16.48 -20.62 -11.69
C GLN A 236 15.69 -19.50 -11.03
N THR A 237 14.86 -18.84 -11.83
CA THR A 237 13.91 -17.84 -11.36
C THR A 237 12.57 -18.10 -12.01
N GLU A 238 11.50 -18.12 -11.22
CA GLU A 238 10.13 -18.08 -11.73
C GLU A 238 9.46 -16.77 -11.32
N ALA A 239 8.49 -16.35 -12.13
CA ALA A 239 7.65 -15.19 -11.87
C ALA A 239 6.22 -15.70 -11.67
N ALA A 240 5.71 -15.59 -10.45
CA ALA A 240 4.33 -15.88 -10.12
C ALA A 240 3.50 -14.60 -10.31
N THR A 241 2.41 -14.67 -11.06
CA THR A 241 1.46 -13.57 -11.16
C THR A 241 0.28 -13.86 -10.25
N LEU A 242 0.10 -13.03 -9.24
CA LEU A 242 -1.09 -13.01 -8.41
C LEU A 242 -2.15 -12.14 -9.08
N THR A 243 -3.40 -12.60 -9.10
CA THR A 243 -4.50 -11.90 -9.75
C THR A 243 -5.75 -11.91 -8.87
N ILE A 244 -6.43 -10.79 -8.84
CA ILE A 244 -7.78 -10.63 -8.31
C ILE A 244 -8.74 -10.54 -9.50
N GLY A 245 -9.86 -11.25 -9.41
CA GLY A 245 -10.84 -11.33 -10.49
C GLY A 245 -11.67 -10.07 -10.60
N SER A 246 -11.84 -9.54 -11.81
CA SER A 246 -12.63 -8.33 -12.07
C SER A 246 -14.16 -8.51 -11.94
N SER A 247 -14.63 -9.74 -11.75
CA SER A 247 -16.05 -10.05 -11.52
C SER A 247 -16.28 -10.27 -10.03
N LEU A 248 -17.00 -9.35 -9.40
CA LEU A 248 -17.16 -9.26 -7.95
C LEU A 248 -18.61 -9.57 -7.52
N ASN A 249 -18.76 -9.99 -6.26
CA ASN A 249 -20.05 -10.33 -5.65
C ASN A 249 -20.89 -11.31 -6.48
N GLY A 250 -20.25 -12.37 -6.97
CA GLY A 250 -20.89 -13.40 -7.81
C GLY A 250 -21.28 -12.90 -9.21
N GLY A 251 -20.61 -11.84 -9.68
CA GLY A 251 -20.85 -11.22 -10.98
C GLY A 251 -21.93 -10.13 -10.99
N ALA A 252 -22.40 -9.71 -9.81
CA ALA A 252 -23.32 -8.58 -9.68
C ALA A 252 -22.62 -7.23 -9.92
N LEU A 253 -21.31 -7.17 -9.67
CA LEU A 253 -20.49 -5.98 -9.80
C LEU A 253 -19.25 -6.29 -10.64
N SER A 254 -18.71 -5.25 -11.26
CA SER A 254 -17.41 -5.27 -11.90
C SER A 254 -16.47 -4.38 -11.11
N ASP A 255 -15.23 -4.81 -11.02
CA ASP A 255 -14.14 -3.99 -10.50
C ASP A 255 -13.96 -2.72 -11.35
N ALA A 256 -13.72 -1.58 -10.70
CA ALA A 256 -13.66 -0.26 -11.32
C ALA A 256 -12.30 0.02 -11.97
N ASP A 257 -11.19 -0.46 -11.39
CA ASP A 257 -9.84 -0.35 -11.94
C ASP A 257 -9.12 -1.72 -12.01
N THR A 258 -9.30 -2.43 -13.12
CA THR A 258 -8.60 -3.71 -13.32
C THR A 258 -7.07 -3.63 -13.43
N SER A 259 -6.46 -2.44 -13.42
CA SER A 259 -5.02 -2.27 -13.62
C SER A 259 -4.17 -2.56 -12.38
N ASP A 260 -4.77 -2.51 -11.19
CA ASP A 260 -4.14 -2.80 -9.90
C ASP A 260 -4.55 -4.16 -9.30
N ASN A 261 -5.29 -4.95 -10.08
CA ASN A 261 -5.77 -6.27 -9.71
C ASN A 261 -4.74 -7.38 -9.92
N SER A 262 -3.47 -7.03 -10.17
CA SER A 262 -2.41 -8.02 -10.33
C SER A 262 -1.04 -7.51 -9.91
N LEU A 263 -0.22 -8.42 -9.42
CA LEU A 263 1.20 -8.19 -9.11
C LEU A 263 2.03 -9.40 -9.53
N VAL A 264 3.35 -9.20 -9.57
CA VAL A 264 4.31 -10.24 -9.95
C VAL A 264 5.34 -10.46 -8.84
N ASP A 265 5.36 -11.69 -8.33
CA ASP A 265 6.40 -12.18 -7.42
C ASP A 265 7.48 -12.91 -8.19
N ARG A 266 8.74 -12.53 -7.97
CA ARG A 266 9.91 -13.13 -8.61
C ARG A 266 10.73 -13.90 -7.59
N ILE A 267 10.72 -15.24 -7.70
CA ILE A 267 11.38 -16.15 -6.76
C ILE A 267 12.64 -16.70 -7.42
N THR A 268 13.81 -16.35 -6.88
CA THR A 268 15.11 -16.84 -7.38
C THR A 268 15.70 -17.88 -6.45
N VAL A 269 16.08 -19.03 -7.01
CA VAL A 269 16.75 -20.07 -6.25
C VAL A 269 18.22 -19.71 -6.08
N VAL A 270 18.69 -19.63 -4.84
CA VAL A 270 20.09 -19.36 -4.49
C VAL A 270 20.59 -20.45 -3.56
N SER A 271 21.78 -20.97 -3.84
CA SER A 271 22.36 -22.10 -3.11
C SER A 271 23.77 -21.85 -2.56
N GLY A 272 24.41 -20.77 -2.98
CA GLY A 272 25.70 -20.31 -2.45
C GLY A 272 25.52 -19.19 -1.45
N ASP A 273 25.96 -19.39 -0.21
CA ASP A 273 26.07 -18.37 0.82
C ASP A 273 27.46 -18.46 1.45
N VAL A 274 28.19 -17.34 1.49
CA VAL A 274 29.55 -17.29 2.04
C VAL A 274 29.60 -16.31 3.20
N VAL A 275 29.83 -16.84 4.39
CA VAL A 275 30.03 -16.06 5.62
C VAL A 275 31.52 -15.81 5.83
N LEU A 276 31.88 -14.55 6.08
CA LEU A 276 33.25 -14.11 6.39
C LEU A 276 33.41 -13.78 7.87
N VAL A 277 34.43 -14.35 8.50
CA VAL A 277 34.81 -14.07 9.89
C VAL A 277 36.27 -13.63 9.96
N LYS A 278 36.52 -12.39 10.39
CA LYS A 278 37.88 -11.88 10.66
C LYS A 278 38.18 -11.94 12.16
N THR A 279 39.34 -12.49 12.51
CA THR A 279 39.88 -12.57 13.87
C THR A 279 41.34 -12.12 13.86
N GLN A 280 41.85 -11.77 15.04
CA GLN A 280 43.21 -11.26 15.23
C GLN A 280 43.83 -11.79 16.53
N ALA A 281 45.15 -11.92 16.53
CA ALA A 281 45.96 -12.34 17.67
C ALA A 281 47.28 -11.55 17.71
N VAL A 282 47.74 -11.21 18.91
CA VAL A 282 49.02 -10.49 19.11
C VAL A 282 50.18 -11.50 19.08
N ASP A 283 51.25 -11.16 18.36
CA ASP A 283 52.56 -11.81 18.39
C ASP A 283 53.60 -10.76 18.86
N PRO A 284 53.83 -10.65 20.18
CA PRO A 284 54.67 -9.59 20.74
C PRO A 284 56.11 -9.59 20.24
N GLY A 285 56.63 -10.76 19.84
CA GLY A 285 58.01 -10.92 19.41
C GLY A 285 58.18 -10.99 17.89
N CYS A 286 57.10 -10.88 17.11
CA CYS A 286 57.12 -11.09 15.66
C CYS A 286 57.87 -12.40 15.30
N THR A 287 57.50 -13.49 15.96
CA THR A 287 58.17 -14.80 15.87
C THR A 287 57.42 -15.81 15.00
N GLY A 288 56.19 -15.50 14.60
CA GLY A 288 55.26 -16.43 13.98
C GLY A 288 54.51 -17.32 14.96
N THR A 289 54.53 -16.98 16.26
CA THR A 289 53.76 -17.69 17.30
C THR A 289 52.76 -16.74 17.97
N PRO A 290 51.67 -16.38 17.27
CA PRO A 290 50.66 -15.49 17.83
C PRO A 290 49.91 -16.14 18.99
N GLY A 291 49.34 -15.30 19.86
CA GLY A 291 48.44 -15.74 20.93
C GLY A 291 47.08 -16.25 20.43
N SER A 292 46.05 -16.11 21.27
CA SER A 292 44.70 -16.57 20.93
C SER A 292 44.00 -15.62 19.96
N TYR A 293 43.36 -16.17 18.94
CA TYR A 293 42.55 -15.40 17.98
C TYR A 293 41.22 -14.98 18.58
N GLY A 294 40.86 -13.72 18.40
CA GLY A 294 39.57 -13.17 18.81
C GLY A 294 39.06 -12.10 17.85
N LYS A 295 37.79 -11.72 17.99
CA LYS A 295 37.16 -10.63 17.23
C LYS A 295 37.35 -9.26 17.90
N THR A 296 37.69 -9.24 19.19
CA THR A 296 37.83 -8.03 19.97
C THR A 296 39.11 -7.29 19.61
N ARG A 297 39.10 -5.96 19.78
CA ARG A 297 40.29 -5.12 19.65
C ARG A 297 41.40 -5.66 20.56
N GLN A 298 42.61 -5.73 20.03
CA GLN A 298 43.81 -6.11 20.78
C GLN A 298 44.62 -4.85 21.09
N ASP A 299 45.18 -4.77 22.29
CA ASP A 299 46.13 -3.73 22.66
C ASP A 299 47.53 -4.16 22.26
N VAL A 300 48.17 -3.37 21.40
CA VAL A 300 49.44 -3.70 20.77
C VAL A 300 50.34 -2.47 20.79
N SER A 301 51.59 -2.66 21.21
CA SER A 301 52.59 -1.61 21.30
C SER A 301 53.34 -1.43 19.98
N PRO A 302 53.92 -0.25 19.71
CA PRO A 302 54.85 -0.06 18.60
C PRO A 302 55.92 -1.15 18.56
N GLY A 303 56.20 -1.64 17.35
CA GLY A 303 57.17 -2.71 17.09
C GLY A 303 56.68 -4.14 17.30
N GLN A 304 55.48 -4.36 17.86
CA GLN A 304 54.86 -5.69 18.01
C GLN A 304 54.06 -6.09 16.75
N CYS A 305 53.76 -7.38 16.61
CA CYS A 305 53.01 -7.91 15.48
C CYS A 305 51.57 -8.30 15.81
N ILE A 306 50.69 -8.19 14.80
CA ILE A 306 49.31 -8.68 14.81
C ILE A 306 49.15 -9.66 13.67
N ARG A 307 48.69 -10.87 13.97
CA ARG A 307 48.29 -11.88 12.98
C ARG A 307 46.78 -11.82 12.77
N TYR A 308 46.36 -11.54 11.55
CA TYR A 308 44.96 -11.61 11.13
C TYR A 308 44.63 -12.99 10.54
N ARG A 309 43.41 -13.45 10.76
CA ARG A 309 42.81 -14.63 10.13
C ARG A 309 41.41 -14.29 9.65
N ILE A 310 41.19 -14.40 8.35
CA ILE A 310 39.88 -14.29 7.71
C ILE A 310 39.45 -15.69 7.30
N THR A 311 38.29 -16.11 7.75
CA THR A 311 37.69 -17.41 7.46
C THR A 311 36.45 -17.19 6.61
N ALA A 312 36.47 -17.65 5.36
CA ALA A 312 35.31 -17.72 4.48
C ALA A 312 34.70 -19.12 4.61
N SER A 313 33.41 -19.21 4.96
CA SER A 313 32.70 -20.48 5.11
C SER A 313 31.51 -20.50 4.18
N ASN A 314 31.38 -21.56 3.38
CA ASN A 314 30.17 -21.77 2.59
C ASN A 314 29.08 -22.37 3.49
N SER A 315 28.15 -21.53 3.94
CA SER A 315 26.94 -21.91 4.69
C SER A 315 25.81 -22.38 3.78
N GLY A 316 25.96 -22.23 2.46
CA GLY A 316 25.04 -22.72 1.45
C GLY A 316 25.09 -24.23 1.22
N ALA A 317 24.14 -24.72 0.43
CA ALA A 317 23.95 -26.13 0.10
C ALA A 317 24.64 -26.57 -1.20
N ASP A 318 25.14 -25.64 -2.02
CA ASP A 318 25.91 -25.94 -3.23
C ASP A 318 27.35 -25.40 -3.16
N PRO A 319 28.29 -25.95 -3.97
CA PRO A 319 29.64 -25.41 -4.07
C PRO A 319 29.67 -23.97 -4.61
N VAL A 320 30.45 -23.09 -3.98
CA VAL A 320 30.72 -21.73 -4.45
C VAL A 320 32.06 -21.70 -5.17
N SER A 321 32.09 -21.40 -6.47
CA SER A 321 33.31 -21.30 -7.28
C SER A 321 33.96 -19.92 -7.20
N ASP A 322 35.21 -19.84 -7.68
CA ASP A 322 35.96 -18.58 -7.84
C ASP A 322 36.03 -17.72 -6.58
N VAL A 323 36.15 -18.36 -5.42
CA VAL A 323 36.19 -17.66 -4.13
C VAL A 323 37.45 -16.81 -4.02
N VAL A 324 37.26 -15.51 -3.81
CA VAL A 324 38.33 -14.51 -3.60
C VAL A 324 38.11 -13.79 -2.28
N VAL A 325 39.14 -13.73 -1.44
CA VAL A 325 39.14 -12.93 -0.20
C VAL A 325 40.14 -11.79 -0.35
N GLN A 326 39.68 -10.56 -0.14
CA GLN A 326 40.49 -9.34 -0.18
C GLN A 326 40.46 -8.64 1.18
N ASP A 327 41.61 -8.09 1.56
CA ASP A 327 41.77 -7.28 2.77
C ASP A 327 42.86 -6.23 2.54
N ILE A 328 42.98 -5.27 3.47
CA ILE A 328 43.98 -4.22 3.43
C ILE A 328 44.82 -4.23 4.70
N VAL A 329 46.13 -4.03 4.55
CA VAL A 329 47.05 -3.77 5.67
C VAL A 329 46.64 -2.45 6.32
N PRO A 330 46.30 -2.43 7.63
CA PRO A 330 45.89 -1.22 8.32
C PRO A 330 46.96 -0.11 8.30
N ALA A 331 46.52 1.14 8.38
CA ALA A 331 47.44 2.27 8.54
C ALA A 331 48.27 2.14 9.84
N TYR A 332 49.48 2.73 9.84
CA TYR A 332 50.47 2.63 10.92
C TYR A 332 50.95 1.21 11.21
N THR A 333 50.86 0.33 10.21
CA THR A 333 51.41 -1.01 10.25
C THR A 333 52.05 -1.36 8.90
N ALA A 334 53.07 -2.19 8.91
CA ALA A 334 53.70 -2.75 7.72
C ALA A 334 53.52 -4.28 7.68
N LEU A 335 53.41 -4.86 6.48
CA LEU A 335 53.35 -6.32 6.35
C LEU A 335 54.64 -6.95 6.89
N GLU A 336 54.52 -8.00 7.70
CA GLU A 336 55.64 -8.69 8.34
C GLU A 336 55.62 -10.18 8.00
N THR A 337 56.80 -10.77 7.85
CA THR A 337 56.97 -12.20 7.53
C THR A 337 57.71 -12.98 8.59
N CYS A 338 58.28 -12.31 9.61
CA CYS A 338 59.00 -12.92 10.72
C CYS A 338 60.14 -13.82 10.22
N GLY A 339 60.88 -13.37 9.20
CA GLY A 339 61.92 -14.19 8.56
C GLY A 339 61.39 -15.48 7.92
N THR A 340 60.16 -15.44 7.38
CA THR A 340 59.32 -16.54 6.84
C THR A 340 58.40 -17.26 7.85
N ALA A 341 58.63 -17.13 9.15
CA ALA A 341 57.85 -17.83 10.17
C ALA A 341 56.37 -17.39 10.24
N CYS A 342 56.05 -16.20 9.74
CA CYS A 342 54.70 -15.65 9.73
C CYS A 342 54.31 -15.08 8.37
N ALA A 343 54.79 -15.68 7.28
CA ALA A 343 54.37 -15.32 5.94
C ALA A 343 52.84 -15.38 5.77
N ALA A 344 52.31 -14.62 4.82
CA ALA A 344 50.90 -14.74 4.48
C ALA A 344 50.60 -16.18 4.01
N ALA A 345 49.50 -16.75 4.49
CA ALA A 345 49.18 -18.15 4.30
C ALA A 345 47.69 -18.32 3.98
N VAL A 346 47.38 -19.37 3.23
CA VAL A 346 46.02 -19.75 2.87
C VAL A 346 45.75 -21.21 3.16
N THR A 347 44.50 -21.53 3.48
CA THR A 347 44.01 -22.90 3.61
C THR A 347 42.78 -23.05 2.73
N PRO A 348 42.67 -24.11 1.90
CA PRO A 348 43.65 -25.18 1.67
C PRO A 348 44.86 -24.76 0.81
N ALA A 349 46.08 -25.02 1.26
CA ALA A 349 47.31 -24.54 0.59
C ALA A 349 47.55 -25.10 -0.83
N GLY A 350 46.94 -26.24 -1.19
CA GLY A 350 47.13 -26.90 -2.50
C GLY A 350 46.22 -26.39 -3.62
N SER A 351 45.15 -25.66 -3.29
CA SER A 351 44.15 -25.15 -4.23
C SER A 351 43.92 -23.65 -4.09
N SER A 352 44.62 -23.00 -3.16
CA SER A 352 44.51 -21.58 -2.87
C SER A 352 45.84 -20.87 -3.11
N SER A 353 45.80 -19.59 -3.44
CA SER A 353 46.99 -18.74 -3.50
C SER A 353 46.75 -17.40 -2.80
N VAL A 354 47.82 -16.76 -2.37
CA VAL A 354 47.82 -15.40 -1.81
C VAL A 354 48.77 -14.52 -2.59
N ASP A 355 48.31 -13.33 -2.92
CA ASP A 355 49.03 -12.27 -3.60
C ASP A 355 49.13 -11.05 -2.68
N ILE A 356 50.37 -10.69 -2.35
CA ILE A 356 50.74 -9.53 -1.53
C ILE A 356 51.56 -8.51 -2.34
N THR A 357 51.71 -8.70 -3.65
CA THR A 357 52.56 -7.84 -4.50
C THR A 357 51.99 -6.42 -4.67
N ALA A 358 50.68 -6.26 -4.44
CA ALA A 358 49.97 -4.99 -4.46
C ALA A 358 49.72 -4.40 -3.05
N ALA A 359 50.60 -4.70 -2.07
CA ALA A 359 50.53 -4.14 -0.73
C ALA A 359 50.34 -2.60 -0.78
N PRO A 360 49.41 -2.03 0.01
CA PRO A 360 48.79 -2.59 1.20
C PRO A 360 47.61 -3.54 0.94
N ASN A 361 47.18 -3.77 -0.31
CA ASN A 361 46.11 -4.72 -0.59
C ASN A 361 46.63 -6.16 -0.58
N ILE A 362 45.90 -7.03 0.11
CA ILE A 362 46.16 -8.47 0.18
C ILE A 362 44.99 -9.17 -0.48
N ARG A 363 45.28 -10.08 -1.41
CA ARG A 363 44.27 -10.84 -2.12
C ARG A 363 44.59 -12.32 -2.03
N SER A 364 43.57 -13.16 -1.85
CA SER A 364 43.71 -14.62 -1.97
C SER A 364 42.60 -15.22 -2.82
N THR A 365 42.92 -16.29 -3.53
CA THR A 365 41.97 -17.09 -4.32
C THR A 365 41.89 -18.49 -3.72
N HIS A 366 40.71 -19.11 -3.72
CA HIS A 366 40.47 -20.41 -3.06
C HIS A 366 39.73 -21.44 -3.93
N GLY A 367 39.52 -21.14 -5.20
CA GLY A 367 38.82 -22.04 -6.12
C GLY A 367 37.37 -22.27 -5.68
N THR A 368 36.96 -23.52 -5.55
CA THR A 368 35.59 -23.90 -5.17
C THR A 368 35.49 -24.32 -3.71
N LEU A 369 34.61 -23.68 -2.95
CA LEU A 369 34.21 -24.12 -1.61
C LEU A 369 32.96 -24.99 -1.69
N ALA A 370 33.08 -26.29 -1.42
CA ALA A 370 31.94 -27.18 -1.24
C ALA A 370 31.02 -26.72 -0.08
N PRO A 371 29.79 -27.22 0.04
CA PRO A 371 28.91 -26.96 1.18
C PRO A 371 29.60 -27.30 2.52
N GLY A 372 29.54 -26.39 3.49
CA GLY A 372 30.29 -26.51 4.76
C GLY A 372 31.81 -26.37 4.62
N GLY A 373 32.31 -26.16 3.40
CA GLY A 373 33.72 -25.94 3.10
C GLY A 373 34.21 -24.60 3.64
N VAL A 374 35.48 -24.58 4.03
CA VAL A 374 36.11 -23.41 4.65
C VAL A 374 37.41 -23.08 3.93
N ALA A 375 37.61 -21.78 3.66
CA ALA A 375 38.87 -21.21 3.24
C ALA A 375 39.37 -20.20 4.27
N THR A 376 40.68 -20.13 4.46
CA THR A 376 41.29 -19.12 5.35
C THR A 376 42.36 -18.32 4.64
N LEU A 377 42.41 -17.01 4.89
CA LEU A 377 43.55 -16.14 4.62
C LEU A 377 44.14 -15.67 5.96
N GLU A 378 45.44 -15.82 6.14
CA GLU A 378 46.17 -15.25 7.26
C GLU A 378 47.33 -14.38 6.81
N PHE A 379 47.57 -13.27 7.50
CA PHE A 379 48.73 -12.41 7.26
C PHE A 379 49.11 -11.66 8.55
N THR A 380 50.38 -11.28 8.66
CA THR A 380 50.91 -10.57 9.82
C THR A 380 51.27 -9.14 9.46
N VAL A 381 51.00 -8.22 10.36
CA VAL A 381 51.47 -6.84 10.28
C VAL A 381 52.27 -6.49 11.52
N ARG A 382 53.31 -5.66 11.39
CA ARG A 382 54.06 -5.06 12.49
C ARG A 382 53.60 -3.61 12.67
N VAL A 383 53.34 -3.21 13.91
CA VAL A 383 52.98 -1.82 14.24
C VAL A 383 54.22 -0.94 14.09
N ASP A 384 54.06 0.18 13.36
CA ASP A 384 55.14 1.15 13.16
C ASP A 384 55.61 1.74 14.49
N ASP A 385 56.87 2.17 14.54
CA ASP A 385 57.53 2.72 15.74
C ASP A 385 57.04 4.14 16.11
#